data_AF-A0A212JZG6-F1
#
_entry.id   AF-A0A212JZG6-F1
#
_cell.length_a   1.000
_cell.length_b   1.000
_cell.length_c   1.000
_cell.angle_alpha   90.00
_cell.angle_beta   90.00
_cell.angle_gamma   90.00
#
_symmetry.space_group_name_H-M   'P 1'
#
loop_
_entity.id
_entity.type
_entity.pdbx_description
1 polymer ?
#
loop_
_entity_poly.entity_id
_entity_poly.type
_entity_poly.pdbx_seq_one_letter_code
_entity_poly.pdbx_strand_id
1 'polypeptide(L)'
;MFASGASPAVAGQDVPPKDATSDGFHYPSTSAEQFLDLIITLEGGTGNAELGWYAENVPWRNTLKDAHYARLITPGLREAISREEARLVKKNCDGKYVEGDNCSFDANPIICAQDYSEEGYLFRTEKSGRNEVVLALRWPGISQIIGTYRLVRAGGVWKLDGIRCDPTMSFNMP
;
A
#
# COMPACT_ATOMS: atom_id res chain seq x y z
N MET A 1 -11.48 -39.54 50.92
CA MET A 1 -11.79 -38.10 50.75
C MET A 1 -10.77 -37.59 49.74
N PHE A 2 -11.24 -37.17 48.57
CA PHE A 2 -10.39 -36.96 47.38
C PHE A 2 -9.56 -35.68 47.48
N ALA A 3 -8.35 -35.79 46.94
CA ALA A 3 -7.27 -34.81 47.01
C ALA A 3 -7.55 -33.51 46.24
N SER A 4 -6.99 -32.42 46.77
CA SER A 4 -6.87 -31.11 46.14
C SER A 4 -6.21 -31.20 44.77
N GLY A 5 -6.94 -30.82 43.72
CA GLY A 5 -6.38 -30.51 42.41
C GLY A 5 -5.98 -29.05 42.35
N ALA A 6 -4.68 -28.79 42.25
CA ALA A 6 -4.14 -27.48 41.91
C ALA A 6 -4.38 -27.21 40.41
N SER A 7 -5.03 -26.10 40.08
CA SER A 7 -5.06 -25.56 38.72
C SER A 7 -3.68 -24.97 38.40
N PRO A 8 -3.03 -25.32 37.28
CA PRO A 8 -1.86 -24.61 36.82
C PRO A 8 -2.28 -23.24 36.28
N ALA A 9 -1.60 -22.20 36.77
CA ALA A 9 -1.62 -20.89 36.16
C ALA A 9 -1.04 -21.00 34.74
N VAL A 10 -1.86 -20.78 33.73
CA VAL A 10 -1.38 -20.57 32.37
C VAL A 10 -0.79 -19.16 32.34
N ALA A 11 0.53 -19.09 32.39
CA ALA A 11 1.28 -17.87 32.08
C ALA A 11 1.08 -17.55 30.59
N GLY A 12 0.00 -16.84 30.27
CA GLY A 12 -0.07 -16.04 29.05
C GLY A 12 0.93 -14.92 29.20
N GLN A 13 2.11 -15.06 28.60
CA GLN A 13 3.06 -13.97 28.48
C GLN A 13 2.40 -12.90 27.61
N ASP A 14 1.89 -11.84 28.25
CA ASP A 14 1.74 -10.53 27.63
C ASP A 14 3.15 -10.07 27.23
N VAL A 15 3.59 -10.45 26.04
CA VAL A 15 4.72 -9.80 25.39
C VAL A 15 4.24 -8.38 25.12
N PRO A 16 4.82 -7.35 25.78
CA PRO A 16 4.50 -5.98 25.43
C PRO A 16 4.79 -5.81 23.94
N PRO A 17 3.95 -5.10 23.16
CA PRO A 17 4.22 -4.88 21.75
C PRO A 17 5.64 -4.32 21.64
N LYS A 18 6.53 -5.11 21.03
CA LYS A 18 7.92 -4.73 20.81
C LYS A 18 7.90 -3.37 20.15
N ASP A 19 8.40 -2.36 20.86
CA ASP A 19 8.37 -0.96 20.47
C ASP A 19 8.62 -0.82 18.96
N ALA A 20 7.54 -0.51 18.22
CA ALA A 20 7.56 -0.34 16.78
C ALA A 20 8.50 0.80 16.34
N THR A 21 8.99 1.59 17.30
CA THR A 21 9.97 2.66 17.17
C THR A 21 11.43 2.18 17.10
N SER A 22 11.72 0.92 17.43
CA SER A 22 13.11 0.40 17.50
C SER A 22 13.81 0.22 16.14
N ASP A 23 13.06 0.09 15.04
CA ASP A 23 13.59 -0.10 13.69
C ASP A 23 13.52 1.19 12.82
N GLY A 24 13.27 2.35 13.44
CA GLY A 24 13.11 3.64 12.76
C GLY A 24 11.73 3.88 12.13
N PHE A 25 10.79 2.96 12.31
CA PHE A 25 9.40 3.13 11.88
C PHE A 25 8.60 4.00 12.86
N HIS A 26 7.77 4.88 12.33
CA HIS A 26 6.97 5.81 13.11
C HIS A 26 5.70 6.22 12.35
N TYR A 27 4.73 6.81 13.03
CA TYR A 27 3.57 7.42 12.36
C TYR A 27 4.00 8.60 11.47
N PRO A 28 3.22 8.95 10.43
CA PRO A 28 3.58 10.02 9.50
C PRO A 28 4.01 11.32 10.19
N SER A 29 5.22 11.79 9.92
CA SER A 29 5.76 13.00 10.54
C SER A 29 6.15 14.07 9.52
N THR A 30 6.51 13.66 8.30
CA THR A 30 6.89 14.57 7.21
C THR A 30 5.75 14.78 6.22
N SER A 31 5.81 15.88 5.46
CA SER A 31 4.82 16.16 4.39
C SER A 31 4.71 15.06 3.34
N ALA A 32 5.77 14.27 3.12
CA ALA A 32 5.73 13.18 2.16
C ALA A 32 5.06 11.93 2.74
N GLU A 33 5.37 11.60 4.00
CA GLU A 33 4.72 10.49 4.72
C GLU A 33 3.23 10.77 4.89
N GLN A 34 2.85 12.00 5.27
CA GLN A 34 1.45 12.42 5.39
C GLN A 34 0.71 12.34 4.05
N PHE A 35 1.39 12.67 2.94
CA PHE A 35 0.80 12.55 1.62
C PHE A 35 0.60 11.09 1.20
N LEU A 36 1.56 10.22 1.50
CA LEU A 36 1.41 8.79 1.23
C LEU A 36 0.31 8.17 2.10
N ASP A 37 0.26 8.53 3.39
CA ASP A 37 -0.78 8.09 4.32
C ASP A 37 -2.19 8.51 3.85
N LEU A 38 -2.33 9.72 3.31
CA LEU A 38 -3.56 10.17 2.66
C LEU A 38 -3.94 9.27 1.48
N ILE A 39 -3.00 8.96 0.58
CA ILE A 39 -3.27 8.09 -0.58
C ILE A 39 -3.78 6.72 -0.11
N ILE A 40 -3.12 6.14 0.87
CA ILE A 40 -3.44 4.80 1.37
C ILE A 40 -4.77 4.79 2.12
N THR A 41 -5.05 5.83 2.91
CA THR A 41 -6.33 5.99 3.60
C THR A 41 -7.49 6.18 2.62
N LEU A 42 -7.26 6.93 1.53
CA LEU A 42 -8.25 7.10 0.48
C LEU A 42 -8.57 5.76 -0.20
N GLU A 43 -7.55 4.95 -0.50
CA GLU A 43 -7.72 3.68 -1.23
C GLU A 43 -8.21 2.53 -0.35
N GLY A 44 -7.53 2.26 0.76
CA GLY A 44 -7.78 1.08 1.59
C GLY A 44 -8.82 1.28 2.69
N GLY A 45 -9.02 2.50 3.20
CA GLY A 45 -9.83 2.76 4.39
C GLY A 45 -11.28 3.17 4.10
N THR A 46 -11.76 4.18 4.84
CA THR A 46 -13.13 4.75 4.70
C THR A 46 -13.35 5.52 3.40
N GLY A 47 -12.27 5.79 2.65
CA GLY A 47 -12.29 6.66 1.48
C GLY A 47 -12.98 6.08 0.25
N ASN A 48 -13.05 4.75 0.14
CA ASN A 48 -13.57 4.04 -1.05
C ASN A 48 -13.08 4.68 -2.37
N ALA A 49 -11.83 5.14 -2.38
CA ALA A 49 -11.24 5.67 -3.60
C ALA A 49 -10.98 4.51 -4.56
N GLU A 50 -11.04 4.83 -5.85
CA GLU A 50 -10.83 3.87 -6.93
C GLU A 50 -9.46 4.16 -7.57
N LEU A 51 -8.43 4.51 -6.79
CA LEU A 51 -7.10 4.79 -7.33
C LEU A 51 -6.50 3.54 -7.98
N GLY A 52 -6.71 2.36 -7.41
CA GLY A 52 -6.30 1.08 -7.99
C GLY A 52 -6.89 0.90 -9.38
N TRP A 53 -8.22 1.01 -9.51
CA TRP A 53 -8.90 0.93 -10.80
C TRP A 53 -8.49 2.04 -11.79
N TYR A 54 -8.21 3.24 -11.29
CA TYR A 54 -7.65 4.33 -12.10
C TYR A 54 -6.24 4.01 -12.63
N ALA A 55 -5.39 3.42 -11.79
CA ALA A 55 -4.03 3.03 -12.12
C ALA A 55 -3.99 1.85 -13.09
N GLU A 56 -4.85 0.85 -12.86
CA GLU A 56 -5.04 -0.34 -13.70
C GLU A 56 -5.67 -0.01 -15.05
N ASN A 57 -6.44 1.08 -15.13
CA ASN A 57 -7.17 1.49 -16.33
C ASN A 57 -8.25 0.48 -16.78
N VAL A 58 -8.90 -0.18 -15.82
CA VAL A 58 -9.99 -1.13 -16.07
C VAL A 58 -11.23 -0.46 -16.69
N PRO A 59 -12.04 -1.14 -17.51
CA PRO A 59 -13.18 -0.53 -18.22
C PRO A 59 -14.30 0.02 -17.33
N TRP A 60 -14.52 -0.57 -16.16
CA TRP A 60 -15.60 -0.18 -15.23
C TRP A 60 -15.21 0.95 -14.27
N ARG A 61 -13.99 1.47 -14.35
CA ARG A 61 -13.52 2.56 -13.47
C ARG A 61 -14.35 3.82 -13.65
N ASN A 62 -14.55 4.58 -12.57
CA ASN A 62 -15.26 5.85 -12.65
C ASN A 62 -14.39 6.97 -13.24
N THR A 63 -14.51 7.20 -14.54
CA THR A 63 -13.73 8.22 -15.28
C THR A 63 -13.97 9.66 -14.80
N LEU A 64 -15.09 9.95 -14.13
CA LEU A 64 -15.35 11.28 -13.57
C LEU A 64 -14.37 11.63 -12.44
N LYS A 65 -13.79 10.62 -11.78
CA LYS A 65 -12.83 10.81 -10.69
C LYS A 65 -11.37 10.97 -11.17
N ASP A 66 -11.08 10.70 -12.44
CA ASP A 66 -9.72 10.70 -13.01
C ASP A 66 -8.96 11.99 -12.78
N ALA A 67 -9.63 13.13 -12.94
CA ALA A 67 -9.00 14.42 -12.79
C ALA A 67 -8.49 14.67 -11.37
N HIS A 68 -9.11 14.02 -10.36
CA HIS A 68 -8.66 14.05 -8.98
C HIS A 68 -7.46 13.12 -8.79
N TYR A 69 -7.53 11.90 -9.32
CA TYR A 69 -6.47 10.90 -9.17
C TYR A 69 -5.19 11.22 -9.94
N ALA A 70 -5.30 11.88 -11.10
CA ALA A 70 -4.17 12.38 -11.88
C ALA A 70 -3.30 13.41 -11.12
N ARG A 71 -3.84 14.00 -10.05
CA ARG A 71 -3.09 14.91 -9.17
C ARG A 71 -2.26 14.15 -8.13
N LEU A 72 -2.65 12.91 -7.81
CA LEU A 72 -2.04 12.11 -6.74
C LEU A 72 -0.91 11.21 -7.26
N ILE A 73 -1.06 10.64 -8.45
CA ILE A 73 -0.07 9.75 -9.04
C ILE A 73 0.56 10.37 -10.31
N THR A 74 1.80 9.98 -10.63
CA THR A 74 2.44 10.41 -11.87
C THR A 74 1.93 9.60 -13.07
N PRO A 75 1.96 10.17 -14.29
CA PRO A 75 1.62 9.42 -15.50
C PRO A 75 2.50 8.18 -15.69
N GLY A 76 3.79 8.27 -15.35
CA GLY A 76 4.74 7.16 -15.49
C GLY A 76 4.40 5.97 -14.58
N LEU A 77 3.97 6.22 -13.34
CA LEU A 77 3.48 5.16 -12.45
C LEU A 77 2.21 4.53 -13.00
N ARG A 78 1.24 5.34 -13.39
CA ARG A 78 -0.04 4.86 -13.96
C ARG A 78 0.22 3.96 -15.15
N GLU A 79 1.05 4.39 -16.09
CA GLU A 79 1.37 3.61 -17.28
C GLU A 79 2.11 2.31 -16.93
N ALA A 80 2.98 2.30 -15.92
CA ALA A 80 3.65 1.09 -15.47
C ALA A 80 2.67 0.06 -14.91
N ILE A 81 1.71 0.50 -14.07
CA ILE A 81 0.67 -0.37 -13.51
C ILE A 81 -0.25 -0.88 -14.62
N SER A 82 -0.79 0.01 -15.46
CA SER A 82 -1.73 -0.38 -16.52
C SER A 82 -1.13 -1.34 -17.56
N ARG A 83 0.18 -1.22 -17.86
CA ARG A 83 0.84 -2.15 -18.78
C ARG A 83 0.98 -3.54 -18.19
N GLU A 84 1.32 -3.65 -16.91
CA GLU A 84 1.43 -4.95 -16.25
C GLU A 84 0.06 -5.58 -16.05
N GLU A 85 -0.95 -4.77 -15.72
CA GLU A 85 -2.34 -5.20 -15.66
C GLU A 85 -2.80 -5.81 -16.99
N ALA A 86 -2.60 -5.09 -18.10
CA ALA A 86 -2.96 -5.59 -19.42
C ALA A 86 -2.21 -6.89 -19.77
N ARG A 87 -0.97 -7.06 -19.30
CA ARG A 87 -0.20 -8.29 -19.44
C ARG A 87 -0.82 -9.45 -18.66
N LEU A 88 -1.29 -9.19 -17.43
CA LEU A 88 -1.98 -10.17 -16.58
C LEU A 88 -3.32 -10.57 -17.19
N VAL A 89 -4.16 -9.61 -17.59
CA VAL A 89 -5.44 -9.90 -18.26
C VAL A 89 -5.24 -10.68 -19.55
N LYS A 90 -4.21 -10.36 -20.33
CA LYS A 90 -3.85 -11.16 -21.51
C LYS A 90 -3.49 -12.60 -21.17
N LYS A 91 -2.75 -12.81 -20.09
CA LYS A 91 -2.27 -14.14 -19.66
C LYS A 91 -3.39 -14.97 -19.02
N ASN A 92 -4.20 -14.35 -18.18
CA ASN A 92 -5.15 -15.04 -17.31
C ASN A 92 -6.54 -15.15 -17.94
N CYS A 93 -6.91 -14.22 -18.83
CA CYS A 93 -8.26 -14.07 -19.38
C CYS A 93 -8.27 -13.75 -20.89
N ASP A 94 -7.22 -14.15 -21.63
CA ASP A 94 -7.10 -13.95 -23.08
C ASP A 94 -7.31 -12.50 -23.55
N GLY A 95 -7.02 -11.53 -22.69
CA GLY A 95 -7.15 -10.09 -22.98
C GLY A 95 -8.56 -9.55 -22.79
N LYS A 96 -9.47 -10.34 -22.22
CA LYS A 96 -10.84 -9.93 -21.94
C LYS A 96 -10.99 -9.51 -20.49
N TYR A 97 -11.54 -8.32 -20.31
CA TYR A 97 -11.98 -7.83 -19.01
C TYR A 97 -13.36 -8.42 -18.72
N VAL A 98 -13.44 -9.22 -17.66
CA VAL A 98 -14.70 -9.75 -17.13
C VAL A 98 -14.85 -9.20 -15.73
N GLU A 99 -15.92 -8.43 -15.51
CA GLU A 99 -16.20 -7.85 -14.20
C GLU A 99 -16.44 -8.96 -13.17
N GLY A 100 -15.73 -8.89 -12.05
CA GLY A 100 -15.80 -9.90 -10.97
C GLY A 100 -14.83 -11.08 -11.12
N ASP A 101 -14.19 -11.27 -12.28
CA ASP A 101 -13.12 -12.26 -12.42
C ASP A 101 -11.78 -11.66 -12.00
N ASN A 102 -11.01 -12.41 -11.20
CA ASN A 102 -9.65 -12.00 -10.83
C ASN A 102 -8.67 -12.28 -11.99
N CYS A 103 -8.73 -11.43 -13.02
CA CYS A 103 -7.82 -11.45 -14.17
C CYS A 103 -6.57 -10.57 -13.97
N SER A 104 -6.64 -9.64 -13.00
CA SER A 104 -5.67 -8.58 -12.72
C SER A 104 -4.71 -9.02 -11.60
N PHE A 105 -4.26 -8.06 -10.78
CA PHE A 105 -3.42 -8.29 -9.61
C PHE A 105 -4.18 -9.01 -8.49
N ASP A 106 -3.49 -9.90 -7.79
CA ASP A 106 -4.02 -10.59 -6.60
C ASP A 106 -4.10 -9.68 -5.34
N ALA A 107 -3.60 -8.46 -5.44
CA ALA A 107 -3.64 -7.45 -4.40
C ALA A 107 -3.68 -6.06 -5.05
N ASN A 108 -4.20 -5.07 -4.33
CA ASN A 108 -4.25 -3.71 -4.86
C ASN A 108 -2.82 -3.16 -5.01
N PRO A 109 -2.41 -2.75 -6.23
CA PRO A 109 -1.03 -2.31 -6.48
C PRO A 109 -0.68 -0.98 -5.83
N ILE A 110 -1.68 -0.19 -5.38
CA ILE A 110 -1.47 1.10 -4.70
C ILE A 110 -1.17 0.93 -3.22
N ILE A 111 -1.82 -0.01 -2.53
CA ILE A 111 -1.63 -0.25 -1.09
C ILE A 111 -0.79 -1.49 -0.80
N CYS A 112 -0.43 -2.27 -1.82
CA CYS A 112 0.33 -3.51 -1.71
C CYS A 112 -0.32 -4.57 -0.81
N ALA A 113 -1.65 -4.56 -0.70
CA ALA A 113 -2.42 -5.46 0.14
C ALA A 113 -3.82 -5.69 -0.42
N GLN A 114 -4.50 -6.74 0.04
CA GLN A 114 -5.93 -6.96 -0.20
C GLN A 114 -6.82 -6.23 0.81
N ASP A 115 -6.26 -5.95 1.99
CA ASP A 115 -6.95 -5.34 3.12
C ASP A 115 -6.15 -4.14 3.64
N TYR A 116 -6.72 -3.40 4.58
CA TYR A 116 -6.13 -2.22 5.19
C TYR A 116 -5.93 -2.40 6.70
N SER A 117 -5.05 -1.58 7.28
CA SER A 117 -4.86 -1.51 8.72
C SER A 117 -5.78 -0.48 9.34
N GLU A 118 -6.62 -0.90 10.30
CA GLU A 118 -7.45 0.00 11.12
C GLU A 118 -6.62 0.85 12.10
N GLU A 119 -5.41 0.38 12.46
CA GLU A 119 -4.48 1.06 13.36
C GLU A 119 -3.59 2.09 12.63
N GLY A 120 -3.82 2.28 11.33
CA GLY A 120 -3.02 3.13 10.45
C GLY A 120 -1.73 2.46 10.00
N TYR A 121 -0.79 3.28 9.53
CA TYR A 121 0.46 2.82 8.91
C TYR A 121 1.69 3.43 9.57
N LEU A 122 2.76 2.65 9.60
CA LEU A 122 4.07 3.11 10.05
C LEU A 122 5.00 3.28 8.87
N PHE A 123 5.81 4.34 8.92
CA PHE A 123 6.67 4.78 7.85
C PHE A 123 8.12 4.83 8.30
N ARG A 124 9.02 4.55 7.37
CA ARG A 124 10.45 4.81 7.50
C ARG A 124 10.98 5.40 6.21
N THR A 125 11.70 6.50 6.32
CA THR A 125 12.38 7.10 5.17
C THR A 125 13.64 6.30 4.83
N GLU A 126 13.68 5.68 3.64
CA GLU A 126 14.81 4.90 3.13
C GLU A 126 15.80 5.78 2.37
N LYS A 127 15.29 6.78 1.64
CA LYS A 127 16.10 7.76 0.90
C LYS A 127 15.38 9.10 0.91
N SER A 128 16.12 10.19 1.12
CA SER A 128 15.57 11.55 1.08
C SER A 128 16.42 12.46 0.20
N GLY A 129 15.75 13.25 -0.62
CA GLY A 129 16.33 14.27 -1.49
C GLY A 129 15.39 15.47 -1.64
N ARG A 130 15.85 16.50 -2.34
CA ARG A 130 15.08 17.75 -2.48
C ARG A 130 13.72 17.54 -3.17
N ASN A 131 13.69 16.70 -4.20
CA ASN A 131 12.51 16.50 -5.06
C ASN A 131 12.04 15.04 -5.09
N GLU A 132 12.64 14.16 -4.29
CA GLU A 132 12.36 12.73 -4.26
C GLU A 132 12.52 12.21 -2.85
N VAL A 133 11.65 11.30 -2.45
CA VAL A 133 11.81 10.51 -1.22
C VAL A 133 11.36 9.08 -1.49
N VAL A 134 12.01 8.12 -0.83
CA VAL A 134 11.61 6.72 -0.83
C VAL A 134 11.23 6.34 0.60
N LEU A 135 10.02 5.82 0.77
CA LEU A 135 9.43 5.45 2.05
C LEU A 135 9.16 3.95 2.08
N ALA A 136 9.56 3.27 3.14
CA ALA A 136 9.06 1.93 3.47
C ALA A 136 7.85 2.05 4.40
N LEU A 137 6.91 1.12 4.25
CA LEU A 137 5.66 1.10 4.99
C LEU A 137 5.37 -0.28 5.56
N ARG A 138 4.80 -0.32 6.77
CA ARG A 138 4.29 -1.54 7.41
C ARG A 138 3.05 -1.25 8.26
N TRP A 139 2.32 -2.29 8.64
CA TRP A 139 1.29 -2.20 9.66
C TRP A 139 1.89 -2.19 11.07
N PRO A 140 1.26 -1.51 12.03
CA PRO A 140 1.55 -1.69 13.46
C PRO A 140 1.50 -3.19 13.85
N GLY A 141 2.41 -3.62 14.72
CA GLY A 141 2.47 -5.01 15.19
C GLY A 141 3.11 -6.02 14.23
N ILE A 142 3.35 -5.68 12.96
CA ILE A 142 3.98 -6.56 11.97
C ILE A 142 5.37 -6.03 11.60
N SER A 143 6.37 -6.92 11.56
CA SER A 143 7.75 -6.54 11.22
C SER A 143 8.02 -6.43 9.72
N GLN A 144 7.20 -7.09 8.90
CA GLN A 144 7.34 -7.14 7.45
C GLN A 144 6.98 -5.79 6.81
N ILE A 145 7.79 -5.37 5.82
CA ILE A 145 7.47 -4.24 4.95
C ILE A 145 6.40 -4.69 3.97
N ILE A 146 5.33 -3.91 3.86
CA ILE A 146 4.21 -4.16 2.95
C ILE A 146 4.50 -3.55 1.58
N GLY A 147 5.07 -2.35 1.57
CA GLY A 147 5.46 -1.68 0.34
C GLY A 147 6.59 -0.69 0.53
N THR A 148 7.36 -0.49 -0.55
CA THR A 148 8.30 0.63 -0.70
C THR A 148 7.75 1.59 -1.76
N TYR A 149 7.72 2.87 -1.44
CA TYR A 149 7.06 3.90 -2.24
C TYR A 149 8.03 5.01 -2.60
N ARG A 150 8.14 5.35 -3.89
CA ARG A 150 8.86 6.54 -4.37
C ARG A 150 7.88 7.68 -4.58
N LEU A 151 8.12 8.81 -3.93
CA LEU A 151 7.39 10.05 -4.15
C LEU A 151 8.30 11.09 -4.80
N VAL A 152 7.73 11.88 -5.70
CA VAL A 152 8.43 12.99 -6.37
C VAL A 152 7.67 14.29 -6.21
N ARG A 153 8.39 15.42 -6.21
CA ARG A 153 7.78 16.76 -6.27
C ARG A 153 7.58 17.18 -7.71
N ALA A 154 6.33 17.45 -8.09
CA ALA A 154 5.96 18.02 -9.38
C ALA A 154 5.08 19.25 -9.16
N GLY A 155 5.53 20.44 -9.60
CA GLY A 155 4.78 21.69 -9.39
C GLY A 155 4.62 22.07 -7.91
N GLY A 156 5.58 21.69 -7.05
CA GLY A 156 5.58 21.99 -5.62
C GLY A 156 4.80 21.01 -4.74
N VAL A 157 3.99 20.12 -5.33
CA VAL A 157 3.23 19.09 -4.63
C VAL A 157 3.88 17.71 -4.74
N TRP A 158 3.70 16.88 -3.72
CA TRP A 158 4.09 15.48 -3.78
C TRP A 158 3.16 14.71 -4.73
N LYS A 159 3.74 13.73 -5.43
CA LYS A 159 3.03 12.73 -6.22
C LYS A 159 3.64 11.37 -5.97
N LEU A 160 2.80 10.34 -5.93
CA LEU A 160 3.26 8.97 -5.92
C LEU A 160 3.75 8.59 -7.31
N ASP A 161 4.97 8.06 -7.37
CA ASP A 161 5.69 7.89 -8.62
C ASP A 161 6.25 6.48 -8.81
N GLY A 162 6.56 5.77 -7.74
CA GLY A 162 7.01 4.38 -7.82
C GLY A 162 6.47 3.56 -6.67
N ILE A 163 6.24 2.28 -6.91
CA ILE A 163 5.76 1.32 -5.91
C ILE A 163 6.53 0.02 -6.08
N ARG A 164 6.92 -0.59 -4.96
CA ARG A 164 7.34 -1.98 -4.90
C ARG A 164 6.58 -2.67 -3.78
N CYS A 165 5.77 -3.65 -4.15
CA CYS A 165 5.10 -4.55 -3.23
C CYS A 165 5.89 -5.85 -3.19
N ASP A 166 6.40 -6.19 -2.01
CA ASP A 166 7.11 -7.46 -1.85
C ASP A 166 6.12 -8.63 -1.92
N PRO A 167 6.46 -9.75 -2.57
CA PRO A 167 7.78 -10.07 -3.14
C PRO A 167 7.95 -9.82 -4.65
N THR A 168 6.88 -9.48 -5.41
CA THR A 168 6.89 -9.65 -6.87
C THR A 168 6.45 -8.46 -7.70
N MET A 169 5.82 -7.43 -7.13
CA MET A 169 5.31 -6.30 -7.91
C MET A 169 6.21 -5.08 -7.78
N SER A 170 6.67 -4.54 -8.90
CA SER A 170 7.43 -3.30 -8.91
C SER A 170 7.08 -2.45 -10.11
N PHE A 171 6.70 -1.20 -9.86
CA PHE A 171 6.20 -0.26 -10.84
C PHE A 171 6.97 1.04 -10.74
N ASN A 172 7.61 1.43 -11.84
CA ASN A 172 8.35 2.69 -11.95
C ASN A 172 9.32 2.91 -10.76
N MET A 173 10.01 1.87 -10.33
CA MET A 173 11.12 1.94 -9.36
C MET A 173 12.45 1.85 -10.12
N PRO A 174 13.52 2.53 -9.67
CA PRO A 174 14.82 2.49 -10.31
C PRO A 174 15.61 1.22 -9.98
#